data_AF-A0A0G1ICH0-F1
#
_entry.id   AF-A0A0G1ICH0-F1
#
_cell.length_a   1.000
_cell.length_b   1.000
_cell.length_c   1.000
_cell.angle_alpha   90.00
_cell.angle_beta   90.00
_cell.angle_gamma   90.00
#
_symmetry.space_group_name_H-M   'P 1'
#
loop_
_entity.id
_entity.type
_entity.pdbx_description
1 polymer ?
#
loop_
_entity_poly.entity_id
_entity_poly.type
_entity_poly.pdbx_seq_one_letter_code
_entity_poly.pdbx_strand_id
1 'polypeptide(L)'
;MFTRAIFNISQLVKKYGVDFHENQNPVVLAMLKKMNELKEISFTIEHYPDGSWTAESTNIDGILTGGNDVKEISRVIKGAVFTYFEIPPYLVNYDLVRMNNEPVTIEQKVYTTKVYVTR
;
A
#
# COMPACT_ATOMS: atom_id res chain seq x y z
N MET A 1 -20.02 -6.04 -5.25
CA MET A 1 -19.96 -5.65 -6.68
C MET A 1 -19.62 -4.18 -6.86
N PHE A 2 -20.29 -3.25 -6.15
CA PHE A 2 -20.00 -1.80 -6.20
C PHE A 2 -18.60 -1.40 -5.70
N THR A 3 -18.09 -2.06 -4.65
CA THR A 3 -16.79 -1.74 -4.03
C THR A 3 -15.60 -1.91 -4.97
N ARG A 4 -15.57 -2.97 -5.79
CA ARG A 4 -14.51 -3.21 -6.79
C ARG A 4 -14.54 -2.21 -7.94
N ALA A 5 -15.75 -1.83 -8.38
CA ALA A 5 -15.92 -0.83 -9.44
C ALA A 5 -15.46 0.55 -8.96
N ILE A 6 -15.89 0.97 -7.76
CA ILE A 6 -15.46 2.22 -7.13
C ILE A 6 -13.94 2.23 -6.96
N PHE A 7 -13.36 1.15 -6.44
CA PHE A 7 -11.91 1.01 -6.32
C PHE A 7 -11.21 1.27 -7.67
N ASN A 8 -11.59 0.55 -8.72
CA ASN A 8 -10.95 0.67 -10.03
C ASN A 8 -11.09 2.09 -10.62
N ILE A 9 -12.28 2.70 -10.50
CA ILE A 9 -12.52 4.07 -10.98
C ILE A 9 -11.68 5.07 -10.18
N SER A 10 -11.62 4.92 -8.85
CA SER A 10 -10.81 5.78 -7.99
C SER A 10 -9.33 5.68 -8.31
N GLN A 11 -8.78 4.48 -8.54
CA GLN A 11 -7.40 4.31 -8.99
C GLN A 11 -7.15 5.00 -10.34
N LEU A 12 -8.12 4.90 -11.26
CA LEU A 12 -8.02 5.54 -12.56
C LEU A 12 -7.96 7.07 -12.43
N VAL A 13 -8.89 7.69 -11.71
CA VAL A 13 -8.92 9.16 -11.59
C VAL A 13 -7.75 9.71 -10.76
N LYS A 14 -7.22 8.96 -9.78
CA LYS A 14 -5.97 9.31 -9.08
C LYS A 14 -4.79 9.37 -10.05
N LYS A 15 -4.71 8.42 -10.99
CA LYS A 15 -3.68 8.42 -12.04
C LYS A 15 -3.76 9.67 -12.94
N TYR A 16 -4.94 10.29 -13.05
CA TYR A 16 -5.15 11.56 -13.76
C TYR A 16 -4.99 12.80 -12.87
N GLY A 17 -4.49 12.66 -11.64
CA GLY A 17 -4.15 13.77 -10.76
C GLY A 17 -5.25 14.23 -9.82
N VAL A 18 -6.35 13.47 -9.68
CA VAL A 18 -7.38 13.76 -8.68
C VAL A 18 -6.90 13.31 -7.31
N ASP A 19 -6.76 14.27 -6.40
CA ASP A 19 -6.41 14.04 -4.99
C ASP A 19 -7.68 13.91 -4.13
N PHE A 20 -7.85 12.76 -3.48
CA PHE A 20 -8.96 12.53 -2.55
C PHE A 20 -8.63 12.92 -1.11
N HIS A 21 -7.45 13.49 -0.88
CA HIS A 21 -6.93 13.90 0.42
C HIS A 21 -6.93 12.73 1.40
N GLU A 22 -6.51 11.54 0.94
CA GLU A 22 -6.52 10.33 1.74
C GLU A 22 -5.63 10.46 2.99
N ASN A 23 -4.53 11.21 2.86
CA ASN A 23 -3.61 11.53 3.95
C ASN A 23 -4.19 12.50 5.01
N GLN A 24 -5.37 13.06 4.78
CA GLN A 24 -6.09 13.90 5.74
C GLN A 24 -7.35 13.22 6.28
N ASN A 25 -7.71 12.05 5.74
CA ASN A 25 -8.92 11.35 6.18
C ASN A 25 -8.71 10.72 7.57
N PRO A 26 -9.62 10.96 8.54
CA PRO A 26 -9.47 10.44 9.90
C PRO A 26 -9.32 8.92 10.00
N VAL A 27 -10.00 8.16 9.14
CA VAL A 27 -9.96 6.69 9.14
C VAL A 27 -8.61 6.19 8.63
N VAL A 28 -8.08 6.82 7.57
CA VAL A 28 -6.75 6.52 7.03
C VAL A 28 -5.66 6.91 8.04
N LEU A 29 -5.79 8.06 8.69
CA LEU A 29 -4.86 8.50 9.74
C LEU A 29 -4.87 7.56 10.95
N ALA A 30 -6.04 7.07 11.37
CA ALA A 30 -6.16 6.10 12.44
C ALA A 30 -5.48 4.76 12.08
N MET A 31 -5.68 4.28 10.85
CA MET A 31 -4.97 3.11 10.32
C MET A 31 -3.44 3.33 10.36
N LEU A 32 -2.95 4.43 9.79
CA LEU A 32 -1.51 4.73 9.74
C LEU A 32 -0.90 4.83 11.14
N LYS A 33 -1.62 5.46 12.08
CA LYS A 33 -1.20 5.52 13.48
C LYS A 33 -1.08 4.12 14.08
N LYS A 34 -2.08 3.26 13.87
CA LYS A 34 -2.06 1.89 14.39
C LYS A 34 -0.92 1.06 13.80
N MET A 35 -0.68 1.19 12.49
CA MET A 35 0.45 0.54 11.83
C MET A 35 1.79 1.02 12.38
N ASN A 36 1.94 2.32 12.65
CA ASN A 36 3.15 2.87 13.24
C ASN A 36 3.37 2.39 14.69
N GLU A 37 2.31 2.23 15.48
CA GLU A 37 2.37 1.64 16.82
C GLU A 37 2.84 0.17 16.77
N LEU A 38 2.40 -0.59 15.77
CA LEU A 38 2.80 -1.98 15.55
C LEU A 38 4.18 -2.12 14.91
N LYS A 39 4.73 -1.04 14.34
CA LYS A 39 5.93 -0.95 13.50
C LYS A 39 5.82 -1.68 12.16
N GLU A 40 5.30 -2.90 12.16
CA GLU A 40 5.06 -3.70 10.95
C GLU A 40 3.86 -4.63 11.14
N ILE A 41 3.28 -5.07 10.02
CA ILE A 41 2.32 -6.17 9.99
C ILE A 41 3.00 -7.33 9.29
N SER A 42 3.21 -8.40 10.03
CA SER A 42 3.99 -9.55 9.59
C SER A 42 3.05 -10.64 9.09
N PHE A 43 3.43 -11.33 8.02
CA PHE A 43 2.64 -12.38 7.39
C PHE A 43 3.46 -13.65 7.19
N THR A 44 2.86 -14.80 7.47
CA THR A 44 3.32 -16.10 6.97
C THR A 44 2.65 -16.35 5.63
N ILE A 45 3.44 -16.65 4.60
CA ILE A 45 2.91 -16.95 3.26
C ILE A 45 3.20 -18.42 2.95
N GLU A 46 2.14 -19.18 2.69
CA GLU A 46 2.22 -20.59 2.29
C GLU A 46 1.90 -20.73 0.81
N HIS A 47 2.73 -21.48 0.10
CA HIS A 47 2.57 -21.76 -1.32
C HIS A 47 2.22 -23.24 -1.53
N TYR A 48 1.25 -23.50 -2.40
CA TYR A 48 0.78 -24.85 -2.68
C TYR A 48 1.28 -25.35 -4.05
N PRO A 49 1.33 -26.68 -4.26
CA PRO A 49 1.84 -27.26 -5.52
C PRO A 49 1.05 -26.88 -6.78
N ASP A 50 -0.21 -26.46 -6.62
CA ASP A 50 -1.08 -26.00 -7.71
C ASP A 50 -0.84 -24.54 -8.10
N GLY A 51 0.11 -23.86 -7.44
CA GLY A 51 0.43 -22.45 -7.66
C GLY A 51 -0.46 -21.48 -6.88
N SER A 52 -1.43 -21.99 -6.11
CA SER A 52 -2.17 -21.16 -5.16
C SER A 52 -1.32 -20.81 -3.94
N TRP A 53 -1.76 -19.80 -3.19
CA TRP A 53 -1.08 -19.35 -1.99
C TRP A 53 -2.07 -18.77 -0.98
N THR A 54 -1.69 -18.84 0.29
CA THR A 54 -2.38 -18.20 1.42
C THR A 54 -1.39 -17.35 2.21
N ALA A 55 -1.89 -16.27 2.82
CA ALA A 55 -1.12 -15.45 3.73
C ALA A 55 -1.96 -15.12 4.96
N GLU A 56 -1.40 -15.36 6.14
CA GLU A 56 -2.00 -15.07 7.43
C GLU A 56 -1.09 -14.13 8.23
N SER A 57 -1.67 -13.11 8.86
CA SER A 57 -0.90 -12.22 9.72
C SER A 57 -0.48 -12.93 11.01
N THR A 58 0.76 -12.75 11.42
CA THR A 58 1.34 -13.39 12.61
C THR A 58 1.29 -12.50 13.86
N ASN A 59 0.98 -11.22 13.70
CA ASN A 59 0.98 -10.23 14.78
C ASN A 59 -0.32 -9.41 14.85
N ILE A 60 -1.29 -9.68 13.96
CA ILE A 60 -2.65 -9.16 14.03
C ILE A 60 -3.62 -10.29 13.71
N ASP A 61 -4.50 -10.60 14.66
CA ASP A 61 -5.53 -11.60 14.44
C ASP A 61 -6.57 -11.10 13.42
N GLY A 62 -7.02 -12.00 12.55
CA GLY A 62 -8.14 -11.75 11.64
C GLY A 62 -7.77 -11.23 10.25
N ILE A 63 -6.49 -11.16 9.89
CA ILE A 63 -6.06 -10.90 8.51
C ILE A 63 -5.61 -12.20 7.85
N LEU A 64 -6.48 -12.77 7.02
CA LEU A 64 -6.20 -13.94 6.18
C LEU A 64 -6.57 -13.60 4.72
N THR A 65 -5.68 -13.92 3.79
CA THR A 65 -5.92 -13.72 2.36
C THR A 65 -5.23 -14.79 1.53
N GLY A 66 -5.52 -14.86 0.24
CA GLY A 66 -4.86 -15.79 -0.68
C GLY A 66 -5.18 -15.49 -2.13
N GLY A 67 -4.62 -16.29 -3.02
CA GLY A 67 -4.83 -16.15 -4.45
C GLY A 67 -4.19 -17.28 -5.26
N ASN A 68 -4.35 -17.20 -6.57
CA ASN A 68 -3.84 -18.19 -7.52
C ASN A 68 -2.71 -17.65 -8.41
N ASP A 69 -2.30 -16.40 -8.19
CA ASP A 69 -1.18 -15.78 -8.90
C ASP A 69 -0.22 -15.16 -7.89
N VAL A 70 1.01 -15.67 -7.85
CA VAL A 70 2.07 -15.20 -6.96
C VAL A 70 2.51 -13.77 -7.28
N LYS A 71 2.30 -13.29 -8.51
CA LYS A 71 2.64 -11.91 -8.90
C LYS A 71 1.72 -10.89 -8.23
N GLU A 72 0.54 -11.31 -7.77
CA GLU A 72 -0.43 -10.44 -7.13
C GLU A 72 -0.31 -10.40 -5.60
N ILE A 73 0.61 -11.18 -5.01
CA ILE A 73 0.76 -11.32 -3.55
C ILE A 73 0.77 -9.97 -2.85
N SER A 74 1.65 -9.05 -3.28
CA SER A 74 1.77 -7.73 -2.64
C SER A 74 0.46 -6.94 -2.69
N ARG A 75 -0.15 -6.87 -3.88
CA ARG A 75 -1.41 -6.15 -4.10
C ARG A 75 -2.53 -6.72 -3.23
N VAL A 76 -2.62 -8.05 -3.15
CA VAL A 76 -3.68 -8.75 -2.41
C VAL A 76 -3.48 -8.60 -0.90
N ILE A 77 -2.26 -8.74 -0.39
CA ILE A 77 -1.95 -8.53 1.03
C ILE A 77 -2.27 -7.09 1.44
N LYS A 78 -1.82 -6.08 0.68
CA LYS A 78 -2.18 -4.69 0.96
C LYS A 78 -3.70 -4.47 0.95
N GLY A 79 -4.40 -5.06 -0.01
CA GLY A 79 -5.86 -5.03 -0.07
C GLY A 79 -6.53 -5.63 1.18
N ALA A 80 -6.01 -6.72 1.71
CA ALA A 80 -6.48 -7.34 2.94
C ALA A 80 -6.25 -6.42 4.16
N VAL A 81 -5.09 -5.76 4.24
CA VAL A 81 -4.80 -4.76 5.28
C VAL A 81 -5.80 -3.60 5.21
N PHE A 82 -6.03 -3.02 4.04
CA PHE A 82 -7.03 -1.94 3.90
C PHE A 82 -8.45 -2.40 4.27
N THR A 83 -8.80 -3.64 3.96
CA THR A 83 -10.11 -4.22 4.30
C THR A 83 -10.25 -4.41 5.80
N TYR A 84 -9.21 -4.90 6.48
CA TYR A 84 -9.17 -5.07 7.93
C TYR A 84 -9.39 -3.75 8.67
N PHE A 85 -8.82 -2.65 8.16
CA PHE A 85 -9.02 -1.30 8.70
C PHE A 85 -10.27 -0.59 8.18
N GLU A 86 -11.14 -1.30 7.45
CA GLU A 86 -12.39 -0.77 6.89
C GLU A 86 -12.19 0.48 6.02
N ILE A 87 -11.04 0.59 5.34
CA ILE A 87 -10.75 1.74 4.51
C ILE A 87 -11.68 1.75 3.29
N PRO A 88 -12.45 2.83 3.08
CA PRO A 88 -13.33 2.93 1.92
C PRO A 88 -12.56 2.77 0.61
N PRO A 89 -13.09 2.04 -0.39
CA PRO A 89 -12.37 1.71 -1.62
C PRO A 89 -11.81 2.92 -2.39
N TYR A 90 -12.49 4.08 -2.32
CA TYR A 90 -12.03 5.30 -2.97
C TYR A 90 -10.85 5.98 -2.27
N LEU A 91 -10.62 5.67 -0.99
CA LEU A 91 -9.49 6.15 -0.19
C LEU A 91 -8.30 5.19 -0.17
N VAL A 92 -8.42 4.02 -0.80
CA VAL A 92 -7.29 3.08 -0.89
C VAL A 92 -6.19 3.68 -1.73
N ASN A 93 -4.99 3.78 -1.14
CA ASN A 93 -3.78 4.20 -1.80
C ASN A 93 -2.64 3.25 -1.40
N TYR A 94 -2.18 2.43 -2.34
CA TYR A 94 -1.13 1.42 -2.10
C TYR A 94 0.24 1.99 -1.77
N ASP A 95 0.47 3.29 -1.96
CA ASP A 95 1.73 3.95 -1.60
C ASP A 95 1.83 4.26 -0.10
N LEU A 96 0.68 4.28 0.60
CA LEU A 96 0.59 4.50 2.04
C LEU A 96 1.03 3.29 2.86
N VAL A 97 0.95 2.10 2.27
CA VAL A 97 1.34 0.83 2.90
C VAL A 97 2.36 0.15 2.01
N ARG A 98 3.57 -0.06 2.53
CA ARG A 98 4.66 -0.68 1.78
C ARG A 98 4.97 -2.06 2.33
N MET A 99 5.27 -3.00 1.45
CA MET A 99 5.89 -4.25 1.86
C MET A 99 7.40 -4.09 1.97
N ASN A 100 8.02 -4.91 2.81
CA ASN A 100 9.48 -4.99 2.88
C ASN A 100 10.04 -5.35 1.49
N ASN A 101 11.13 -4.68 1.10
CA ASN A 101 11.78 -4.77 -0.22
C ASN A 101 10.97 -4.27 -1.43
N GLU A 102 9.93 -3.45 -1.24
CA GLU A 102 9.35 -2.72 -2.37
C GLU A 102 10.29 -1.62 -2.88
N PRO A 103 10.47 -1.47 -4.21
CA PRO A 103 11.33 -0.45 -4.78
C PRO A 103 10.82 0.95 -4.41
N VAL A 104 11.72 1.80 -3.90
CA VAL A 104 11.39 3.19 -3.53
C VAL A 104 11.86 4.13 -4.64
N THR A 105 10.93 4.86 -5.24
CA THR A 105 11.25 5.99 -6.12
C THR A 105 11.53 7.22 -5.25
N ILE A 106 12.77 7.70 -5.26
CA ILE A 106 13.19 8.92 -4.56
C ILE A 106 13.42 10.01 -5.59
N GLU A 107 12.64 11.09 -5.55
CA GLU A 107 12.91 12.28 -6.35
C GLU A 107 13.99 13.13 -5.67
N GLN A 108 15.20 13.15 -6.24
CA GLN A 108 16.30 13.98 -5.75
C GLN A 108 16.46 15.24 -6.63
N LYS A 109 16.30 16.43 -6.02
CA LYS A 109 16.61 17.71 -6.68
C LYS A 109 18.11 18.01 -6.55
N VAL A 110 18.83 18.05 -7.67
CA VAL A 110 20.26 18.39 -7.72
C VAL A 110 20.43 19.85 -8.08
N TYR A 111 21.21 20.59 -7.29
CA TYR A 111 21.52 22.00 -7.52
C TYR A 111 23.01 22.14 -7.86
N THR A 112 23.31 22.82 -8.97
CA THR A 112 24.68 23.12 -9.40
C THR A 112 24.97 24.60 -9.19
N THR A 113 25.99 24.92 -8.39
CA THR A 113 26.49 26.28 -8.22
C THR A 113 27.83 26.41 -8.95
N LYS A 114 27.93 27.35 -9.89
CA LYS A 114 29.21 27.72 -10.52
C LYS A 114 29.88 28.80 -9.68
N VAL A 115 31.13 28.58 -9.29
CA VAL A 115 31.95 29.56 -8.56
C VAL A 115 33.08 29.99 -9.49
N TYR A 116 33.30 31.31 -9.58
CA TYR A 116 34.39 31.90 -10.35
C TYR A 116 35.38 32.55 -9.39
N VAL A 117 36.67 32.27 -9.56
CA VAL A 117 37.76 32.90 -8.80
C VAL A 117 38.50 33.85 -9.75
N THR A 118 38.47 35.14 -9.45
CA THR A 118 39.23 36.17 -10.17
C THR A 118 40.48 36.55 -9.38
N ARG A 119 41.58 36.84 -10.10
CA ARG A 119 42.85 37.34 -9.55
C ARG A 119 42.75 38.82 -9.20
#